data_AF-A0A1F1ZW68-F1
#
_entry.id   AF-A0A1F1ZW68-F1
#
_cell.length_a   1.000
_cell.length_b   1.000
_cell.length_c   1.000
_cell.angle_alpha   90.00
_cell.angle_beta   90.00
_cell.angle_gamma   90.00
#
_symmetry.space_group_name_H-M   'P 1'
#
loop_
_entity.id
_entity.type
_entity.pdbx_description
1 polymer ?
#
loop_
_entity_poly.entity_id
_entity_poly.type
_entity_poly.pdbx_seq_one_letter_code
_entity_poly.pdbx_strand_id
1 'polypeptide(L)'
;MIPSFVNIDAVVASLSDAQIFIDPNFPRANSISENEMQRIIKDVQSGASKEKYGEVKVALLGRALSPTGMRDVAQRIKDELGANTVIVKSPGGGATVADNFSRYNLESNTHLMYKGSTTEGLQSYMAAIGEHRDPDMAVNAVGLTSVILGIAITATATRLTMKRGMKHS
;
A
#
# COMPACT_ATOMS: atom_id res chain seq x y z
N MET A 1 -7.62 -13.05 -18.63
CA MET A 1 -8.22 -14.29 -18.09
C MET A 1 -7.27 -14.93 -17.08
N ILE A 2 -7.81 -15.49 -15.99
CA ILE A 2 -7.04 -16.29 -15.02
C ILE A 2 -6.58 -17.59 -15.71
N PRO A 3 -5.28 -17.94 -15.67
CA PRO A 3 -4.79 -19.18 -16.27
C PRO A 3 -5.35 -20.43 -15.57
N SER A 4 -5.67 -21.49 -16.34
CA SER A 4 -6.26 -22.73 -15.82
C SER A 4 -5.42 -23.48 -14.79
N PHE A 5 -4.11 -23.24 -14.75
CA PHE A 5 -3.22 -23.84 -13.76
C PHE A 5 -3.31 -23.16 -12.38
N VAL A 6 -3.96 -22.00 -12.28
CA VAL A 6 -4.24 -21.33 -11.01
C VAL A 6 -5.59 -21.84 -10.52
N ASN A 7 -5.57 -22.62 -9.44
CA ASN A 7 -6.79 -22.99 -8.72
C ASN A 7 -7.25 -21.79 -7.88
N ILE A 8 -7.93 -20.85 -8.53
CA ILE A 8 -8.37 -19.60 -7.91
C ILE A 8 -9.31 -19.84 -6.72
N ASP A 9 -10.19 -20.84 -6.80
CA ASP A 9 -11.14 -21.16 -5.73
C ASP A 9 -10.40 -21.63 -4.47
N ALA A 10 -9.34 -22.44 -4.62
CA ALA A 10 -8.50 -22.84 -3.48
C ALA A 10 -7.72 -21.66 -2.89
N VAL A 11 -7.26 -20.72 -3.71
CA VAL A 11 -6.59 -19.49 -3.24
C VAL A 11 -7.57 -18.63 -2.44
N VAL A 12 -8.78 -18.42 -2.96
CA VAL A 12 -9.86 -17.66 -2.28
C VAL A 12 -10.24 -18.34 -0.97
N ALA A 13 -10.45 -19.66 -0.97
CA ALA A 13 -10.78 -20.42 0.23
C ALA A 13 -9.65 -20.38 1.27
N SER A 14 -8.39 -20.38 0.86
CA SER A 14 -7.29 -20.20 1.83
C SER A 14 -7.24 -18.78 2.40
N LEU A 15 -7.61 -17.77 1.61
CA LEU A 15 -7.58 -16.37 2.00
C LEU A 15 -8.84 -15.91 2.73
N SER A 16 -9.89 -16.72 2.84
CA SER A 16 -11.07 -16.37 3.66
C SER A 16 -10.69 -16.24 5.13
N ASP A 17 -9.86 -17.17 5.64
CA ASP A 17 -9.45 -17.22 7.04
C ASP A 17 -8.02 -16.69 7.28
N ALA A 18 -7.29 -16.35 6.22
CA ALA A 18 -5.92 -15.87 6.29
C ALA A 18 -5.70 -14.56 5.52
N GLN A 19 -4.61 -13.86 5.84
CA GLN A 19 -4.19 -12.66 5.10
C GLN A 19 -3.25 -13.00 3.93
N ILE A 20 -2.60 -14.17 3.99
CA ILE A 20 -1.56 -14.57 3.06
C ILE A 20 -1.84 -15.99 2.61
N PHE A 21 -1.71 -16.21 1.31
CA PHE A 21 -1.59 -17.53 0.71
C PHE A 21 -0.19 -17.66 0.10
N ILE A 22 0.50 -18.75 0.43
CA ILE A 22 1.79 -19.09 -0.17
C ILE A 22 1.63 -20.43 -0.90
N ASP A 23 1.73 -20.41 -2.22
CA ASP A 23 1.79 -21.62 -3.02
C ASP A 23 3.03 -22.43 -2.60
N PRO A 24 2.89 -23.74 -2.30
CA PRO A 24 4.03 -24.59 -1.96
C PRO A 24 5.16 -24.59 -3.00
N ASN A 25 4.84 -24.27 -4.26
CA ASN A 25 5.80 -24.17 -5.36
C ASN A 25 6.37 -22.75 -5.53
N PHE A 26 6.01 -21.79 -4.68
CA PHE A 26 6.58 -20.45 -4.72
C PHE A 26 8.10 -20.50 -4.49
N PRO A 27 8.91 -19.77 -5.29
CA PRO A 27 10.35 -19.77 -5.13
C PRO A 27 10.76 -19.41 -3.70
N ARG A 28 11.50 -20.32 -3.06
CA ARG A 28 11.95 -20.17 -1.66
C ARG A 28 10.79 -20.01 -0.67
N ALA A 29 9.64 -20.65 -0.90
CA ALA A 29 8.49 -20.65 0.03
C ALA A 29 8.92 -20.98 1.48
N ASN A 30 9.75 -22.01 1.66
CA ASN A 30 10.27 -22.44 2.97
C ASN A 30 11.17 -21.40 3.67
N SER A 31 11.63 -20.37 2.96
CA SER A 31 12.44 -19.29 3.52
C SER A 31 11.62 -18.05 3.86
N ILE A 32 10.31 -18.06 3.62
CA ILE A 32 9.41 -16.96 3.93
C ILE A 32 8.94 -17.12 5.37
N SER A 33 9.23 -16.10 6.20
CA SER A 33 8.66 -16.00 7.54
C SER A 33 7.21 -15.54 7.44
N GLU A 34 6.26 -16.48 7.52
CA GLU A 34 4.82 -16.14 7.54
C GLU A 34 4.47 -15.18 8.67
N ASN A 35 5.06 -15.36 9.86
CA ASN A 35 4.84 -14.49 11.00
C ASN A 35 5.25 -13.04 10.73
N GLU A 36 6.38 -12.85 10.06
CA GLU A 36 6.86 -11.51 9.70
C GLU A 36 5.98 -10.87 8.63
N MET A 37 5.57 -11.65 7.62
CA MET A 37 4.67 -11.17 6.58
C MET A 37 3.28 -10.81 7.14
N GLN A 38 2.76 -11.61 8.06
CA GLN A 38 1.51 -11.29 8.77
C GLN A 38 1.65 -10.01 9.60
N ARG A 39 2.79 -9.77 10.24
CA ARG A 39 3.04 -8.51 10.97
C ARG A 39 3.02 -7.31 10.03
N ILE A 40 3.75 -7.38 8.91
CA ILE A 40 3.78 -6.30 7.91
C ILE A 40 2.37 -5.98 7.40
N ILE A 41 1.57 -7.00 7.12
CA ILE A 41 0.18 -6.81 6.67
C ILE A 41 -0.68 -6.20 7.78
N LYS A 42 -0.60 -6.73 9.02
CA LYS A 42 -1.33 -6.18 10.16
C LYS A 42 -0.96 -4.72 10.43
N ASP A 43 0.30 -4.36 10.28
CA ASP A 43 0.78 -2.99 10.49
C ASP A 43 0.12 -2.01 9.51
N VAL A 44 0.04 -2.35 8.21
CA VAL A 44 -0.62 -1.49 7.20
C VAL A 44 -2.15 -1.49 7.32
N GLN A 45 -2.73 -2.53 7.92
CA GLN A 45 -4.17 -2.61 8.23
C GLN A 45 -4.55 -1.97 9.57
N SER A 46 -3.59 -1.36 10.27
CA SER A 46 -3.80 -0.73 11.57
C SER A 46 -3.57 0.78 11.54
N GLY A 47 -4.05 1.47 12.58
CA GLY A 47 -3.85 2.90 12.74
C GLY A 47 -4.31 3.73 11.53
N ALA A 48 -3.55 4.78 11.20
CA ALA A 48 -3.83 5.67 10.09
C ALA A 48 -3.65 5.03 8.71
N SER A 49 -2.90 3.92 8.62
CA SER A 49 -2.69 3.19 7.36
C SER A 49 -3.95 2.42 6.94
N LYS A 50 -4.78 2.00 7.92
CA LYS A 50 -6.03 1.28 7.65
C LYS A 50 -6.96 2.02 6.70
N GLU A 51 -7.05 3.35 6.79
CA GLU A 51 -7.88 4.15 5.89
C GLU A 51 -7.40 4.08 4.43
N LYS A 52 -6.10 3.90 4.22
CA LYS A 52 -5.51 3.76 2.88
C LYS A 52 -5.64 2.34 2.35
N TYR A 53 -5.22 1.35 3.14
CA TYR A 53 -5.12 -0.03 2.69
C TYR A 53 -6.39 -0.85 2.82
N GLY A 54 -7.23 -0.52 3.81
CA GLY A 54 -8.40 -1.31 4.18
C GLY A 54 -8.03 -2.76 4.53
N GLU A 55 -8.86 -3.71 4.12
CA GLU A 55 -8.52 -5.13 4.20
C GLU A 55 -7.51 -5.54 3.11
N VAL A 56 -6.38 -6.14 3.52
CA VAL A 56 -5.26 -6.53 2.66
C VAL A 56 -5.16 -8.05 2.59
N LYS A 57 -5.11 -8.59 1.37
CA LYS A 57 -4.81 -10.00 1.10
C LYS A 57 -3.59 -10.12 0.18
N VAL A 58 -2.76 -11.14 0.41
CA VAL A 58 -1.55 -11.38 -0.37
C VAL A 58 -1.53 -12.82 -0.88
N ALA A 59 -1.32 -13.01 -2.19
CA ALA A 59 -1.17 -14.32 -2.79
C ALA A 59 0.20 -14.45 -3.47
N LEU A 60 0.99 -15.43 -3.03
CA LEU A 60 2.28 -15.78 -3.63
C LEU A 60 2.09 -17.05 -4.47
N LEU A 61 2.18 -16.96 -5.79
CA LEU A 61 1.86 -18.03 -6.73
C LEU A 61 3.13 -18.71 -7.28
N GLY A 62 3.13 -20.05 -7.40
CA GLY A 62 4.33 -20.82 -7.73
C GLY A 62 4.81 -20.72 -9.17
N ARG A 63 3.94 -20.34 -10.10
CA ARG A 63 4.25 -20.21 -11.53
C ARG A 63 4.18 -18.77 -11.98
N ALA A 64 5.02 -18.39 -12.94
CA ALA A 64 4.95 -17.09 -13.59
C ALA A 64 3.60 -16.89 -14.30
N LEU A 65 3.02 -15.70 -14.15
CA LEU A 65 1.81 -15.27 -14.82
C LEU A 65 2.09 -14.01 -15.67
N SER A 66 1.28 -13.79 -16.69
CA SER A 66 1.26 -12.49 -17.38
C SER A 66 0.74 -11.38 -16.45
N PRO A 67 1.10 -10.11 -16.69
CA PRO A 67 0.56 -8.99 -15.91
C PRO A 67 -0.96 -8.98 -15.82
N THR A 68 -1.65 -9.24 -16.94
CA THR A 68 -3.12 -9.34 -16.97
C THR A 68 -3.63 -10.51 -16.14
N GLY A 69 -3.00 -11.69 -16.25
CA GLY A 69 -3.42 -12.86 -15.46
C GLY A 69 -3.31 -12.63 -13.96
N MET A 70 -2.24 -11.97 -13.49
CA MET A 70 -2.10 -11.62 -12.07
C MET A 70 -3.15 -10.61 -11.62
N ARG A 71 -3.48 -9.61 -12.45
CA ARG A 71 -4.55 -8.65 -12.16
C ARG A 71 -5.91 -9.32 -12.05
N ASP A 72 -6.20 -10.28 -12.92
CA ASP A 72 -7.48 -11.00 -12.86
C ASP A 72 -7.58 -11.88 -11.62
N VAL A 73 -6.48 -12.51 -11.20
CA VAL A 73 -6.42 -13.22 -9.91
C VAL A 73 -6.65 -12.26 -8.75
N ALA A 74 -5.96 -11.11 -8.73
CA ALA A 74 -6.09 -10.11 -7.69
C ALA A 74 -7.53 -9.57 -7.60
N GLN A 75 -8.12 -9.25 -8.76
CA GLN A 75 -9.50 -8.79 -8.86
C GLN A 75 -10.48 -9.86 -8.36
N ARG A 76 -10.30 -11.12 -8.75
CA ARG A 76 -11.20 -12.21 -8.31
C ARG A 76 -11.14 -12.42 -6.80
N ILE A 77 -9.96 -12.42 -6.20
CA ILE A 77 -9.80 -12.51 -4.74
C ILE A 77 -10.47 -11.31 -4.07
N LYS A 78 -10.28 -10.10 -4.62
CA LYS A 78 -10.86 -8.87 -4.09
C LYS A 78 -12.38 -8.92 -4.07
N ASP A 79 -12.97 -9.34 -5.19
CA ASP A 79 -14.41 -9.39 -5.38
C ASP A 79 -15.08 -10.47 -4.50
N GLU A 80 -14.46 -11.64 -4.36
CA GLU A 80 -15.00 -12.75 -3.57
C GLU A 80 -14.87 -12.54 -2.05
N LEU A 81 -13.79 -11.89 -1.60
CA LEU A 81 -13.50 -11.70 -0.18
C LEU A 81 -13.87 -10.32 0.35
N GLY A 82 -14.30 -9.40 -0.51
CA GLY A 82 -14.59 -8.02 -0.13
C GLY A 82 -13.35 -7.24 0.37
N ALA A 83 -12.15 -7.69 0.01
CA ALA A 83 -10.91 -7.03 0.41
C ALA A 83 -10.79 -5.65 -0.28
N ASN A 84 -10.06 -4.72 0.33
CA ASN A 84 -9.81 -3.41 -0.27
C ASN A 84 -8.54 -3.40 -1.13
N THR A 85 -7.54 -4.18 -0.73
CA THR A 85 -6.24 -4.28 -1.40
C THR A 85 -5.85 -5.75 -1.54
N VAL A 86 -5.58 -6.19 -2.76
CA VAL A 86 -5.07 -7.53 -3.03
C VAL A 86 -3.76 -7.43 -3.81
N ILE A 87 -2.72 -8.06 -3.28
CA ILE A 87 -1.40 -8.13 -3.90
C ILE A 87 -1.14 -9.57 -4.34
N VAL A 88 -0.88 -9.76 -5.62
CA VAL A 88 -0.49 -11.05 -6.20
C VAL A 88 0.96 -10.96 -6.66
N LYS A 89 1.79 -11.91 -6.25
CA LYS A 89 3.18 -12.03 -6.69
C LYS A 89 3.42 -13.42 -7.25
N SER A 90 4.14 -13.50 -8.35
CA SER A 90 4.60 -14.75 -8.98
C SER A 90 6.09 -14.65 -9.34
N PRO A 91 6.74 -15.75 -9.74
CA PRO A 91 8.02 -15.67 -10.44
C PRO A 91 7.95 -14.65 -11.58
N GLY A 92 8.87 -13.68 -11.60
CA GLY A 92 8.98 -12.66 -12.64
C GLY A 92 7.85 -11.62 -12.71
N GLY A 93 6.86 -11.65 -11.80
CA GLY A 93 5.66 -10.83 -11.91
C GLY A 93 5.01 -10.44 -10.56
N GLY A 94 4.36 -9.27 -10.55
CA GLY A 94 3.55 -8.81 -9.45
C GLY A 94 2.44 -7.89 -9.96
N ALA A 95 1.27 -7.94 -9.35
CA ALA A 95 0.18 -7.03 -9.61
C ALA A 95 -0.61 -6.77 -8.34
N THR A 96 -1.15 -5.56 -8.23
CA THR A 96 -1.99 -5.14 -7.11
C THR A 96 -3.30 -4.57 -7.66
N VAL A 97 -4.40 -4.91 -7.01
CA VAL A 97 -5.70 -4.27 -7.21
C VAL A 97 -6.11 -3.68 -5.87
N ALA A 98 -6.42 -2.39 -5.84
CA ALA A 98 -6.81 -1.71 -4.63
C ALA A 98 -7.84 -0.60 -4.90
N ASP A 99 -8.69 -0.32 -3.90
CA ASP A 99 -9.73 0.72 -4.00
C ASP A 99 -9.17 2.14 -3.94
N ASN A 100 -8.20 2.36 -3.04
CA ASN A 100 -7.79 3.71 -2.63
C ASN A 100 -6.41 4.11 -3.18
N PHE A 101 -5.89 3.39 -4.17
CA PHE A 101 -4.61 3.71 -4.81
C PHE A 101 -4.82 3.84 -6.31
N SER A 102 -4.30 4.92 -6.90
CA SER A 102 -4.29 5.04 -8.36
C SER A 102 -3.49 3.90 -9.01
N ARG A 103 -3.96 3.46 -10.18
CA ARG A 103 -3.29 2.43 -10.96
C ARG A 103 -1.83 2.79 -11.26
N TYR A 104 -1.57 4.05 -11.56
CA TYR A 104 -0.22 4.56 -11.81
C TYR A 104 0.69 4.36 -10.60
N ASN A 105 0.23 4.71 -9.39
CA ASN A 105 0.99 4.52 -8.16
C ASN A 105 1.33 3.03 -7.91
N LEU A 106 0.36 2.13 -8.13
CA LEU A 106 0.58 0.70 -7.97
C LEU A 106 1.61 0.16 -8.97
N GLU A 107 1.50 0.55 -10.25
CA GLU A 107 2.35 0.04 -11.33
C GLU A 107 3.78 0.63 -11.28
N SER A 108 3.93 1.92 -11.00
CA SER A 108 5.26 2.58 -10.92
C SER A 108 6.13 2.00 -9.81
N ASN A 109 5.52 1.54 -8.72
CA ASN A 109 6.21 0.97 -7.57
C ASN A 109 6.37 -0.56 -7.63
N THR A 110 5.77 -1.26 -8.60
CA THR A 110 5.75 -2.75 -8.63
C THR A 110 7.15 -3.37 -8.60
N HIS A 111 8.16 -2.69 -9.13
CA HIS A 111 9.56 -3.14 -9.10
C HIS A 111 10.12 -3.33 -7.67
N LEU A 112 9.57 -2.63 -6.67
CA LEU A 112 9.99 -2.74 -5.27
C LEU A 112 9.64 -4.10 -4.66
N MET A 113 8.64 -4.80 -5.19
CA MET A 113 8.27 -6.15 -4.75
C MET A 113 9.39 -7.20 -4.91
N TYR A 114 10.47 -6.87 -5.61
CA TYR A 114 11.61 -7.77 -5.86
C TYR A 114 12.89 -7.32 -5.17
N LYS A 115 12.82 -6.30 -4.34
CA LYS A 115 13.96 -5.84 -3.56
C LYS A 115 14.23 -6.85 -2.45
N GLY A 116 15.42 -7.46 -2.47
CA GLY A 116 15.87 -8.36 -1.40
C GLY A 116 15.01 -9.61 -1.25
N SER A 117 14.61 -9.93 -0.01
CA SER A 117 13.72 -11.07 0.26
C SER A 117 12.28 -10.79 -0.17
N THR A 118 11.46 -11.83 -0.30
CA THR A 118 10.02 -11.66 -0.61
C THR A 118 9.32 -10.75 0.40
N THR A 119 9.64 -10.91 1.68
CA THR A 119 9.10 -10.12 2.79
C THR A 119 9.56 -8.66 2.71
N GLU A 120 10.87 -8.45 2.51
CA GLU A 120 11.46 -7.10 2.37
C GLU A 120 10.91 -6.35 1.15
N GLY A 121 10.77 -7.05 0.03
CA GLY A 121 10.23 -6.48 -1.20
C GLY A 121 8.76 -6.09 -1.05
N LEU A 122 7.96 -6.93 -0.39
CA LEU A 122 6.56 -6.61 -0.11
C LEU A 122 6.43 -5.43 0.85
N GLN A 123 7.24 -5.39 1.91
CA GLN A 123 7.29 -4.26 2.84
C GLN A 123 7.69 -2.97 2.13
N SER A 124 8.73 -3.01 1.29
CA SER A 124 9.20 -1.86 0.52
C SER A 124 8.15 -1.36 -0.45
N TYR A 125 7.46 -2.28 -1.14
CA TYR A 125 6.37 -1.95 -2.05
C TYR A 125 5.20 -1.29 -1.32
N MET A 126 4.73 -1.89 -0.23
CA MET A 126 3.65 -1.33 0.59
C MET A 126 4.04 0.06 1.09
N ALA A 127 5.21 0.23 1.72
CA ALA A 127 5.65 1.55 2.18
C ALA A 127 5.59 2.61 1.05
N ALA A 128 6.08 2.28 -0.15
CA ALA A 128 6.13 3.22 -1.27
C ALA A 128 4.75 3.61 -1.83
N ILE A 129 3.81 2.66 -1.96
CA ILE A 129 2.46 2.98 -2.44
C ILE A 129 1.67 3.77 -1.39
N GLY A 130 1.96 3.58 -0.10
CA GLY A 130 1.35 4.32 1.01
C GLY A 130 1.86 5.76 1.18
N GLU A 131 3.08 6.04 0.73
CA GLU A 131 3.70 7.37 0.75
C GLU A 131 3.28 8.24 -0.43
N HIS A 132 2.94 7.64 -1.57
CA HIS A 132 2.39 8.36 -2.71
C HIS A 132 1.03 8.95 -2.36
N ARG A 133 1.03 10.26 -2.11
CA ARG A 133 -0.17 11.08 -2.18
C ARG A 133 -0.50 11.26 -3.65
N ASP A 134 -1.61 10.69 -4.10
CA ASP A 134 -2.19 11.09 -5.39
C ASP A 134 -2.27 12.63 -5.42
N PRO A 135 -1.82 13.30 -6.50
CA PRO A 135 -1.82 14.77 -6.59
C PRO A 135 -3.17 15.45 -6.33
N ASP A 136 -4.29 14.72 -6.32
CA ASP A 136 -5.64 15.28 -6.46
C ASP A 136 -6.52 15.29 -5.21
N MET A 137 -6.02 14.94 -4.01
CA MET A 137 -6.82 15.07 -2.76
C MET A 137 -6.19 15.94 -1.67
N ALA A 138 -4.96 16.42 -1.85
CA ALA A 138 -4.25 17.19 -0.83
C ALA A 138 -4.40 18.72 -0.94
N VAL A 139 -4.99 19.24 -2.02
CA VAL A 139 -5.11 20.70 -2.23
C VAL A 139 -6.08 21.36 -1.24
N ASN A 140 -7.10 20.65 -0.74
CA ASN A 140 -8.10 21.25 0.16
C ASN A 140 -7.78 21.18 1.66
N ALA A 141 -6.89 20.30 2.15
CA ALA A 141 -6.60 20.20 3.59
C ALA A 141 -5.26 20.84 3.99
N VAL A 142 -4.27 20.87 3.09
CA VAL A 142 -2.95 21.47 3.36
C VAL A 142 -2.92 22.96 3.05
N GLY A 143 -3.78 23.46 2.14
CA GLY A 143 -3.94 24.89 1.88
C GLY A 143 -4.56 25.64 3.07
N LEU A 144 -5.55 25.04 3.75
CA LEU A 144 -6.24 25.70 4.87
C LEU A 144 -5.39 25.77 6.15
N THR A 145 -4.57 24.75 6.43
CA THR A 145 -3.70 24.77 7.62
C THR A 145 -2.46 25.65 7.46
N SER A 146 -1.91 25.76 6.24
CA SER A 146 -0.77 26.64 5.97
C SER A 146 -1.14 28.13 5.90
N VAL A 147 -2.35 28.48 5.44
CA VAL A 147 -2.84 29.87 5.44
C VAL A 147 -3.16 30.37 6.86
N ILE A 148 -3.70 29.53 7.74
CA ILE A 148 -4.03 29.94 9.13
C ILE A 148 -2.76 30.16 9.97
N LEU A 149 -1.72 29.33 9.82
CA LEU A 149 -0.45 29.55 10.52
C LEU A 149 0.29 30.78 9.99
N GLY A 150 0.23 31.06 8.69
CA GLY A 150 0.87 32.25 8.10
C GLY A 150 0.33 33.57 8.66
N ILE A 151 -1.00 33.70 8.78
CA ILE A 151 -1.64 34.93 9.29
C ILE A 151 -1.31 35.16 10.78
N ALA A 152 -1.24 34.09 11.58
CA ALA A 152 -0.87 34.20 13.00
C ALA A 152 0.60 34.61 13.20
N ILE A 153 1.51 34.13 12.35
CA ILE A 153 2.94 34.47 12.42
C ILE A 153 3.20 35.91 11.99
N THR A 154 2.54 36.40 10.94
CA THR A 154 2.68 37.81 10.51
C THR A 154 2.11 38.78 11.56
N ALA A 155 0.94 38.50 12.14
CA ALA A 155 0.33 39.38 13.15
C ALA A 155 1.15 39.48 14.46
N THR A 156 1.87 38.42 14.83
CA THR A 156 2.67 38.39 16.06
C THR A 156 4.03 39.07 15.86
N ALA A 157 4.64 38.93 14.68
CA ALA A 157 5.89 39.60 14.34
C ALA A 157 5.73 41.12 14.31
N THR A 158 4.66 41.67 13.70
CA THR A 158 4.44 43.12 13.64
C THR A 158 4.20 43.75 15.02
N ARG A 159 3.50 43.04 15.92
CA ARG A 159 3.26 43.51 17.30
C ARG A 159 4.53 43.55 18.16
N LEU A 160 5.45 42.61 17.98
CA LEU A 160 6.70 42.55 18.74
C LEU A 160 7.70 43.61 18.29
N THR A 161 7.76 43.93 17.00
CA THR A 161 8.64 44.99 16.48
C THR A 161 8.15 46.38 16.93
N MET A 162 6.83 46.62 16.95
CA MET A 162 6.26 47.88 17.46
C MET A 162 6.49 48.09 18.97
N LYS A 163 6.40 47.04 19.80
CA LYS A 163 6.64 47.15 21.26
C LYS A 163 8.12 47.36 21.63
N ARG A 164 9.07 46.91 20.79
CA ARG A 164 10.51 47.10 21.02
C ARG A 164 11.02 48.48 20.60
N GLY A 165 10.38 49.11 19.60
CA GLY A 165 10.72 50.48 19.17
C GLY A 165 10.35 51.58 20.16
N MET A 166 9.45 51.32 21.13
CA MET A 166 8.97 52.32 22.10
C MET A 166 9.76 52.37 23.42
N LYS A 167 10.83 51.57 23.60
CA LYS A 167 11.65 51.57 24.83
C LYS A 167 12.98 52.34 24.75
N HIS A 168 13.23 53.03 23.63
CA HIS A 168 14.42 53.88 23.46
C HIS A 168 14.11 55.25 22.83
N SER A 169 12.95 55.83 23.15
CA SER A 169 12.69 57.25 22.89
C SER A 169 12.08 57.92 24.10
#